data_AF-A0A8T5XEP0-F1
#
_entry.id   AF-A0A8T5XEP0-F1
#
_cell.length_a   1.000
_cell.length_b   1.000
_cell.length_c   1.000
_cell.angle_alpha   90.00
_cell.angle_beta   90.00
_cell.angle_gamma   90.00
#
_symmetry.space_group_name_H-M   'P 1'
#
loop_
_entity.id
_entity.type
_entity.pdbx_description
1 polymer ?
#
loop_
_entity_poly.entity_id
_entity_poly.type
_entity_poly.pdbx_seq_one_letter_code
_entity_poly.pdbx_strand_id
1 'polypeptide(L)'
;MEIIIGILFMAVTVAFLIGWGIIKKQKKQEELFYKLLNKCEKKILNRFKNKSSLSKKEIERVIEGTKASLFWSKEKAEIKDPRLLSETIINFLVRRSLIKEKSKNKYELVKRG
;
A
#
# COMPACT_ATOMS: atom_id res chain seq x y z
N MET A 1 -41.47 -29.20 -3.89
CA MET A 1 -40.62 -28.62 -4.96
C MET A 1 -40.49 -27.11 -4.81
N GLU A 2 -41.59 -26.37 -4.58
CA GLU A 2 -41.57 -24.89 -4.48
C GLU A 2 -40.66 -24.34 -3.38
N ILE A 3 -40.62 -24.97 -2.20
CA ILE A 3 -39.75 -24.55 -1.09
C ILE A 3 -38.26 -24.69 -1.45
N ILE A 4 -37.90 -25.76 -2.15
CA ILE A 4 -36.50 -26.03 -2.56
C ILE A 4 -36.03 -24.98 -3.56
N ILE A 5 -36.90 -24.60 -4.51
CA ILE A 5 -36.62 -23.55 -5.49
C ILE A 5 -36.48 -22.18 -4.82
N GLY A 6 -37.35 -21.87 -3.84
CA GLY A 6 -37.26 -20.63 -3.07
C GLY A 6 -35.95 -20.51 -2.29
N ILE A 7 -35.52 -21.59 -1.63
CA ILE A 7 -34.24 -21.64 -0.90
C ILE A 7 -33.06 -21.47 -1.88
N LEU A 8 -33.11 -22.12 -3.04
CA LEU A 8 -32.04 -22.00 -4.04
C LEU A 8 -31.91 -20.56 -4.57
N PHE A 9 -33.03 -19.91 -4.86
CA PHE A 9 -33.03 -18.53 -5.35
C PHE A 9 -32.52 -17.55 -4.29
N MET A 10 -32.92 -17.75 -3.03
CA MET A 10 -32.40 -16.97 -1.90
C MET A 10 -30.89 -17.16 -1.74
N ALA A 11 -30.37 -18.39 -1.85
CA ALA A 11 -28.94 -18.65 -1.76
C ALA A 11 -28.14 -17.92 -2.87
N VAL A 12 -28.64 -17.95 -4.11
CA VAL A 12 -28.00 -17.26 -5.24
C VAL A 12 -27.96 -15.74 -5.00
N THR A 13 -29.08 -15.14 -4.61
CA THR A 13 -29.12 -13.68 -4.37
C THR A 13 -28.16 -13.24 -3.25
N VAL A 14 -28.10 -13.99 -2.15
CA VAL A 14 -27.16 -13.74 -1.04
C VAL A 14 -25.71 -13.87 -1.50
N ALA A 15 -25.39 -14.90 -2.29
CA ALA A 15 -24.04 -15.09 -2.83
C ALA A 15 -23.60 -13.91 -3.72
N PHE A 16 -24.48 -13.40 -4.58
CA PHE A 16 -24.20 -12.22 -5.40
C PHE A 16 -23.93 -10.98 -4.55
N LEU A 17 -24.74 -10.72 -3.52
CA LEU A 17 -24.56 -9.58 -2.61
C LEU A 17 -23.22 -9.66 -1.87
N ILE A 18 -22.86 -10.85 -1.36
CA ILE A 18 -21.58 -11.07 -0.67
C ILE A 18 -20.42 -10.87 -1.63
N GLY A 19 -20.46 -11.48 -2.82
CA GLY A 19 -19.40 -11.34 -3.84
C GLY A 19 -19.15 -9.88 -4.21
N TRP A 20 -20.21 -9.12 -4.48
CA TRP A 20 -20.12 -7.68 -4.77
C TRP A 20 -19.55 -6.89 -3.59
N GLY A 21 -19.98 -7.20 -2.37
CA GLY A 21 -19.48 -6.57 -1.14
C GLY A 21 -17.98 -6.81 -0.92
N ILE A 22 -17.50 -8.03 -1.17
CA ILE A 22 -16.09 -8.41 -1.05
C ILE A 22 -15.23 -7.62 -2.05
N ILE A 23 -15.62 -7.59 -3.33
CA ILE A 23 -14.89 -6.86 -4.37
C ILE A 23 -14.77 -5.38 -4.01
N LYS A 24 -15.87 -4.76 -3.55
CA LYS A 24 -15.88 -3.36 -3.12
C LYS A 24 -14.97 -3.10 -1.92
N LYS A 25 -14.88 -4.03 -0.96
CA LYS A 25 -13.97 -3.94 0.20
C LYS A 25 -12.51 -4.06 -0.24
N GLN A 26 -12.19 -5.01 -1.12
CA GLN A 26 -10.83 -5.20 -1.64
C GLN A 26 -10.32 -3.94 -2.35
N LYS A 27 -11.13 -3.37 -3.25
CA LYS A 27 -10.75 -2.14 -3.96
C LYS A 27 -10.44 -0.97 -3.01
N LYS A 28 -11.21 -0.81 -1.93
CA LYS A 28 -10.93 0.20 -0.90
C LYS A 28 -9.61 -0.04 -0.17
N GLN A 29 -9.31 -1.29 0.18
CA GLN A 29 -8.04 -1.64 0.84
C GLN A 29 -6.85 -1.38 -0.09
N GLU A 30 -6.96 -1.74 -1.37
CA GLU A 30 -5.94 -1.45 -2.37
C GLU A 30 -5.72 0.06 -2.51
N GLU A 31 -6.77 0.86 -2.68
CA GLU A 31 -6.66 2.32 -2.80
C GLU A 31 -5.99 2.94 -1.56
N LEU A 32 -6.35 2.48 -0.36
CA LEU A 32 -5.77 2.93 0.89
C LEU A 32 -4.27 2.57 0.97
N PHE A 33 -3.91 1.36 0.56
CA PHE A 33 -2.53 0.89 0.51
C PHE A 33 -1.69 1.67 -0.52
N TYR A 34 -2.19 1.86 -1.74
CA TYR A 34 -1.54 2.71 -2.75
C TYR A 34 -1.33 4.14 -2.26
N LYS A 35 -2.32 4.71 -1.56
CA LYS A 35 -2.20 6.05 -0.97
C LYS A 35 -1.13 6.11 0.12
N LEU A 36 -0.99 5.05 0.91
CA LEU A 36 0.07 4.91 1.91
C LEU A 36 1.45 4.85 1.24
N LEU A 37 1.61 3.99 0.23
CA LEU A 37 2.85 3.87 -0.55
C LEU A 37 3.25 5.21 -1.17
N ASN A 38 2.30 5.93 -1.77
CA ASN A 38 2.57 7.21 -2.41
C ASN A 38 2.95 8.30 -1.38
N LYS A 39 2.43 8.25 -0.15
CA LYS A 39 2.87 9.12 0.94
C LYS A 39 4.29 8.78 1.41
N CYS A 40 4.61 7.50 1.55
CA CYS A 40 5.95 7.04 1.89
C CYS A 40 6.96 7.45 0.82
N GLU A 41 6.64 7.26 -0.46
CA GLU A 41 7.42 7.72 -1.60
C GLU A 41 7.75 9.20 -1.48
N LYS A 42 6.74 10.07 -1.32
CA LYS A 42 6.95 11.52 -1.18
C LYS A 42 7.87 11.87 -0.01
N LYS A 43 7.70 11.23 1.15
CA LYS A 43 8.57 11.45 2.32
C LYS A 43 10.01 11.04 2.05
N ILE A 44 10.20 9.85 1.45
CA ILE A 44 11.53 9.30 1.13
C ILE A 44 12.23 10.18 0.09
N LEU A 45 11.55 10.55 -1.00
CA LEU A 45 12.09 11.46 -2.03
C LEU A 45 12.44 12.83 -1.44
N ASN A 46 11.60 13.37 -0.54
CA ASN A 46 11.91 14.64 0.13
C ASN A 46 13.15 14.54 1.04
N ARG A 47 13.41 13.36 1.63
CA ARG A 47 14.66 13.12 2.37
C ARG A 47 15.87 13.00 1.46
N PHE A 48 15.73 12.40 0.29
CA PHE A 48 16.80 12.35 -0.70
C PHE A 48 17.22 13.73 -1.25
N LYS A 49 16.35 14.74 -1.23
CA LYS A 49 16.75 16.12 -1.58
C LYS A 49 17.86 16.67 -0.67
N ASN A 50 17.90 16.22 0.59
CA ASN A 50 18.87 16.66 1.59
C ASN A 50 20.06 15.70 1.75
N LYS A 51 19.97 14.48 1.18
CA LYS A 51 20.99 13.44 1.31
C LYS A 51 21.11 12.66 0.00
N SER A 52 22.33 12.54 -0.52
CA SER A 52 22.59 11.81 -1.78
C SER A 52 22.29 10.30 -1.71
N SER A 53 22.29 9.71 -0.51
CA SER A 53 21.98 8.29 -0.30
C SER A 53 21.25 8.07 1.02
N LEU A 54 20.39 7.05 1.08
CA LEU A 54 19.72 6.61 2.30
C LEU A 54 19.97 5.12 2.55
N SER A 55 20.17 4.76 3.81
CA SER A 55 20.23 3.36 4.24
C SER A 55 18.84 2.77 4.52
N LYS A 56 18.69 1.44 4.49
CA LYS A 56 17.42 0.75 4.85
C LYS A 56 16.88 1.21 6.22
N LYS A 57 17.74 1.34 7.24
CA LYS A 57 17.37 1.83 8.58
C LYS A 57 16.86 3.29 8.57
N GLU A 58 17.42 4.14 7.71
CA GLU A 58 16.92 5.51 7.58
C GLU A 58 15.57 5.55 6.86
N ILE A 59 15.38 4.70 5.85
CA ILE A 59 14.08 4.55 5.19
C ILE A 59 13.02 4.08 6.20
N GLU A 60 13.34 3.09 7.02
CA GLU A 60 12.47 2.60 8.12
C GLU A 60 12.02 3.74 9.04
N ARG A 61 12.95 4.59 9.51
CA ARG A 61 12.61 5.76 10.34
C ARG A 61 11.77 6.80 9.62
N VAL A 62 11.93 6.94 8.30
CA VAL A 62 11.17 7.93 7.51
C VAL A 62 9.73 7.49 7.30
N ILE A 63 9.52 6.18 7.13
CA ILE A 63 8.19 5.60 6.92
C ILE A 63 7.44 5.37 8.23
N GLU A 64 8.15 5.24 9.36
CA GLU A 64 7.57 5.08 10.69
C GLU A 64 6.48 6.13 10.98
N GLY A 65 5.35 5.68 11.53
CA GLY A 65 4.20 6.53 11.86
C GLY A 65 3.48 7.14 10.64
N THR A 66 3.78 6.70 9.40
CA THR A 66 3.06 7.21 8.22
C THR A 66 1.64 6.66 8.19
N LYS A 67 0.68 7.59 8.04
CA LYS A 67 -0.75 7.31 8.01
C LYS A 67 -1.38 7.72 6.68
N ALA A 68 -2.20 6.84 6.13
CA ALA A 68 -3.09 7.14 5.01
C ALA A 68 -4.55 6.99 5.44
N SER A 69 -5.39 7.87 4.93
CA SER A 69 -6.85 7.86 5.11
C SER A 69 -7.48 8.20 3.78
N LEU A 70 -8.60 7.54 3.46
CA LEU A 70 -9.48 7.97 2.37
C LEU A 70 -10.36 9.11 2.89
N PHE A 71 -10.73 10.07 2.04
CA PHE A 71 -11.56 11.20 2.50
C PHE A 71 -13.03 10.81 2.64
N TRP A 72 -13.45 9.79 1.90
CA TRP A 72 -14.80 9.21 1.92
C TRP A 72 -14.93 7.98 2.84
N SER A 73 -13.89 7.61 3.59
CA SER A 73 -13.91 6.47 4.52
C SER A 73 -13.27 6.84 5.86
N LYS A 74 -13.82 6.33 6.95
CA LYS A 74 -13.19 6.42 8.28
C LYS A 74 -11.97 5.49 8.43
N GLU A 75 -11.76 4.59 7.47
CA GLU A 75 -10.65 3.65 7.46
C GLU A 75 -9.30 4.36 7.29
N LYS A 76 -8.34 3.93 8.11
CA LYS A 76 -6.97 4.45 8.13
C LYS A 76 -5.99 3.28 8.04
N ALA A 77 -4.97 3.43 7.21
CA ALA A 77 -3.82 2.54 7.20
C ALA A 77 -2.65 3.24 7.87
N GLU A 78 -2.00 2.55 8.80
CA GLU A 78 -0.84 3.04 9.53
C GLU A 78 0.27 1.99 9.45
N ILE A 79 1.50 2.46 9.29
CA ILE A 79 2.68 1.61 9.35
C ILE A 79 2.93 1.26 10.83
N LYS A 80 2.49 0.07 11.24
CA LYS A 80 2.76 -0.49 12.57
C LYS A 80 4.17 -1.04 12.70
N ASP A 81 4.63 -1.79 11.69
CA ASP A 81 5.97 -2.36 11.66
C ASP A 81 6.73 -1.85 10.42
N PRO A 82 7.60 -0.84 10.58
CA PRO A 82 8.36 -0.31 9.47
C PRO A 82 9.41 -1.31 8.95
N ARG A 83 9.85 -2.30 9.72
CA ARG A 83 10.85 -3.28 9.25
C ARG A 83 10.27 -4.26 8.25
N LEU A 84 9.03 -4.70 8.48
CA LEU A 84 8.31 -5.58 7.56
C LEU A 84 7.87 -4.84 6.29
N LEU A 85 7.46 -3.58 6.43
CA LEU A 85 6.95 -2.78 5.31
C LEU A 85 8.05 -2.08 4.50
N SER A 86 9.22 -1.83 5.08
CA SER A 86 10.32 -1.13 4.40
C SER A 86 10.73 -1.85 3.13
N GLU A 87 10.79 -3.18 3.17
CA GLU A 87 11.17 -3.99 2.01
C GLU A 87 10.15 -3.89 0.87
N THR A 88 8.87 -3.92 1.20
CA THR A 88 7.78 -3.72 0.22
C THR A 88 7.86 -2.32 -0.40
N ILE A 89 8.10 -1.29 0.41
CA ILE A 89 8.21 0.10 -0.05
C ILE A 89 9.46 0.30 -0.91
N ILE A 90 10.61 -0.24 -0.49
CA ILE A 90 11.85 -0.18 -1.27
C ILE A 90 11.66 -0.88 -2.62
N ASN A 91 11.11 -2.09 -2.62
CA ASN A 91 10.81 -2.82 -3.86
C ASN A 91 9.85 -2.05 -4.76
N PHE A 92 8.85 -1.38 -4.20
CA PHE A 92 7.94 -0.51 -4.95
C PHE A 92 8.67 0.68 -5.59
N LEU A 93 9.57 1.34 -4.87
CA LEU A 93 10.35 2.46 -5.38
C LEU A 93 11.39 2.04 -6.43
N VAL A 94 12.03 0.89 -6.24
CA VAL A 94 12.97 0.30 -7.20
C VAL A 94 12.24 -0.12 -8.48
N ARG A 95 11.08 -0.79 -8.36
CA ARG A 95 10.24 -1.15 -9.53
C ARG A 95 9.75 0.06 -10.31
N ARG A 96 9.54 1.20 -9.65
CA ARG A 96 9.19 2.48 -10.30
C ARG A 96 10.41 3.25 -10.84
N SER A 97 11.61 2.67 -10.74
CA SER A 97 12.88 3.30 -11.13
C SER A 97 13.13 4.66 -10.48
N LEU A 98 12.63 4.86 -9.26
CA LEU A 98 12.82 6.10 -8.49
C LEU A 98 14.14 6.06 -7.71
N ILE A 99 14.48 4.89 -7.20
CA ILE A 99 15.72 4.63 -6.46
C ILE A 99 16.41 3.38 -7.03
N LYS A 100 17.73 3.32 -6.90
CA LYS A 100 18.53 2.13 -7.21
C LYS A 100 19.36 1.73 -6.00
N GLU A 101 19.62 0.45 -5.87
CA GLU A 101 20.56 -0.06 -4.87
C GLU A 101 22.00 0.22 -5.34
N LYS A 102 22.76 0.94 -4.52
CA LYS A 102 24.18 1.26 -4.78
C LYS A 102 25.11 0.23 -4.12
N SER A 103 24.72 -0.26 -2.95
CA SER A 103 25.46 -1.24 -2.14
C SER A 103 24.49 -1.86 -1.14
N LYS A 104 24.87 -2.97 -0.50
CA LYS A 104 24.04 -3.71 0.47
C LYS A 104 23.36 -2.75 1.46
N ASN A 105 22.02 -2.64 1.36
CA ASN A 105 21.16 -1.77 2.18
C ASN A 105 21.39 -0.25 2.04
N LYS A 106 21.97 0.23 0.94
CA LYS A 106 22.11 1.66 0.59
C LYS A 106 21.51 1.95 -0.78
N TYR A 107 20.63 2.95 -0.81
CA TYR A 107 19.88 3.35 -1.99
C TYR A 107 20.23 4.78 -2.39
N GLU A 108 20.23 5.04 -3.69
CA GLU A 108 20.45 6.38 -4.27
C GLU A 108 19.32 6.72 -5.26
N LEU A 109 19.06 8.01 -5.46
CA LEU A 109 18.07 8.45 -6.44
C LEU A 109 18.55 8.11 -7.86
N VAL A 110 17.61 7.64 -8.67
CA VAL A 110 17.80 7.59 -10.11
C VAL A 110 17.56 9.01 -10.63
N LYS A 111 18.61 9.70 -11.10
CA LYS A 111 18.43 10.94 -11.87
C LYS A 111 17.63 10.58 -13.13
N ARG A 112 16.35 10.97 -13.18
CA ARG A 112 15.64 11.10 -14.46
C ARG A 112 16.33 12.24 -15.19
N GLY A 113 17.16 11.89 -16.16
CA GLY A 113 17.66 12.82 -17.18
C GLY A 113 16.52 13.33 -18.04
#